data_AF-A0A918WFW4-F1
#
_entry.id   AF-A0A918WFW4-F1
#
_cell.length_a   1.000
_cell.length_b   1.000
_cell.length_c   1.000
_cell.angle_alpha   90.00
_cell.angle_beta   90.00
_cell.angle_gamma   90.00
#
_symmetry.space_group_name_H-M   'P 1'
#
loop_
_entity.id
_entity.type
_entity.pdbx_description
1 polymer ?
#
loop_
_entity_poly.entity_id
_entity_poly.type
_entity_poly.pdbx_seq_one_letter_code
_entity_poly.pdbx_strand_id
1 'polypeptide(L)'
;MSELPKLNLGCGRRFHPDWDNLDFVPRIEGVIVHDLTTPLPYSTYGVECCHTAHVLGHFRDDVVETFLKEQFRVLRPGGIARFAVPDLQQVVQQYRELIGPLCEGDYERAADYEWNLIELHDQIGRSEYGGKLAKFLAQDPVPNPDYVISRIGEEGRDLIEGRVDESIIQTRPQLDHLGHYFQKARLKLTRGVVRILAGKEAALAFREGCFRRFSGEVQWRIYDQYSLTRDLLAIGFFDIRKVHHDESRIPNFKSYCFDSDEQGIERKPESLYLEATKPE
;
A
#
# COMPACT_ATOMS: atom_id res chain seq x y z
N MET A 1 -10.03 33.55 5.87
CA MET A 1 -9.10 32.75 5.05
C MET A 1 -9.86 31.52 4.62
N SER A 2 -9.85 31.15 3.34
CA SER A 2 -10.42 29.88 2.90
C SER A 2 -9.70 28.73 3.61
N GLU A 3 -10.45 27.74 4.07
CA GLU A 3 -9.89 26.51 4.64
C GLU A 3 -9.02 25.82 3.58
N LEU A 4 -7.80 25.42 3.93
CA LEU A 4 -6.91 24.72 3.00
C LEU A 4 -7.36 23.25 2.89
N PRO A 5 -7.29 22.63 1.70
CA PRO A 5 -7.69 21.23 1.51
C PRO A 5 -6.82 20.26 2.32
N LYS A 6 -7.39 19.10 2.62
CA LYS A 6 -6.72 17.94 3.24
C LYS A 6 -6.58 16.86 2.18
N LEU A 7 -5.41 16.25 2.04
CA LEU A 7 -5.14 15.28 0.97
C LEU A 7 -5.06 13.85 1.48
N ASN A 8 -5.85 12.96 0.88
CA ASN A 8 -5.75 11.52 1.08
C ASN A 8 -5.16 10.88 -0.18
N LEU A 9 -3.88 10.50 -0.11
CA LEU A 9 -3.06 10.12 -1.26
C LEU A 9 -3.02 8.59 -1.39
N GLY A 10 -3.50 8.09 -2.53
CA GLY A 10 -3.67 6.67 -2.84
C GLY A 10 -4.81 6.08 -2.01
N CYS A 11 -5.97 6.74 -2.07
CA CYS A 11 -7.11 6.46 -1.21
C CYS A 11 -7.71 5.06 -1.44
N GLY A 12 -7.52 4.45 -2.61
CA GLY A 12 -8.13 3.17 -2.97
C GLY A 12 -9.65 3.20 -2.78
N ARG A 13 -10.16 2.41 -1.83
CA ARG A 13 -11.59 2.37 -1.45
C ARG A 13 -11.92 3.19 -0.20
N ARG A 14 -10.92 3.77 0.49
CA ARG A 14 -11.08 4.50 1.75
C ARG A 14 -10.91 5.99 1.51
N PHE A 15 -12.02 6.71 1.52
CA PHE A 15 -12.07 8.13 1.22
C PHE A 15 -13.11 8.82 2.12
N HIS A 16 -12.95 10.14 2.28
CA HIS A 16 -13.87 10.95 3.08
C HIS A 16 -14.21 12.23 2.29
N PRO A 17 -15.49 12.69 2.28
CA PRO A 17 -15.92 13.85 1.49
C PRO A 17 -15.23 15.16 1.89
N ASP A 18 -14.79 15.28 3.14
CA ASP A 18 -14.03 16.46 3.63
C ASP A 18 -12.56 16.48 3.18
N TRP A 19 -12.13 15.48 2.40
CA TRP A 19 -10.76 15.35 1.92
C TRP A 19 -10.74 15.31 0.39
N ASP A 20 -9.70 15.88 -0.20
CA ASP A 20 -9.37 15.62 -1.59
C ASP A 20 -8.71 14.24 -1.65
N ASN A 21 -9.39 13.30 -2.31
CA ASN A 21 -8.95 11.91 -2.39
C ASN A 21 -8.31 11.67 -3.76
N LEU A 22 -7.03 11.30 -3.79
CA LEU A 22 -6.27 11.11 -5.02
C LEU A 22 -5.92 9.64 -5.22
N ASP A 23 -6.18 9.09 -6.40
CA ASP A 23 -5.77 7.74 -6.77
C ASP A 23 -5.50 7.62 -8.28
N PHE A 24 -4.65 6.67 -8.67
CA PHE A 24 -4.38 6.39 -10.08
C PHE A 24 -5.54 5.68 -10.78
N VAL A 25 -6.33 4.90 -10.04
CA VAL A 25 -7.50 4.17 -10.57
C VAL A 25 -8.74 4.57 -9.77
N PRO A 26 -9.56 5.53 -10.25
CA PRO A 26 -10.79 5.90 -9.55
C PRO A 26 -11.75 4.71 -9.56
N ARG A 27 -12.08 4.19 -8.37
CA ARG A 27 -13.08 3.12 -8.23
C ARG A 27 -14.48 3.66 -7.97
N ILE A 28 -14.58 4.92 -7.56
CA ILE A 28 -15.79 5.57 -7.02
C ILE A 28 -15.79 7.05 -7.45
N GLU A 29 -16.99 7.64 -7.56
CA GLU A 29 -17.19 9.08 -7.83
C GLU A 29 -16.65 9.93 -6.66
N GLY A 30 -16.01 11.07 -6.97
CA GLY A 30 -15.38 11.95 -5.98
C GLY A 30 -13.88 11.71 -5.73
N VAL A 31 -13.28 10.70 -6.36
CA VAL A 31 -11.82 10.50 -6.37
C VAL A 31 -11.18 11.24 -7.54
N ILE A 32 -10.17 12.06 -7.25
CA ILE A 32 -9.36 12.78 -8.22
C ILE A 32 -8.35 11.81 -8.83
N VAL A 33 -8.43 11.59 -10.15
CA VAL A 33 -7.47 10.75 -10.87
C VAL A 33 -6.11 11.43 -10.92
N HIS A 34 -5.11 10.84 -10.25
CA HIS A 34 -3.78 11.40 -10.22
C HIS A 34 -2.69 10.34 -10.10
N ASP A 35 -1.63 10.49 -10.90
CA ASP A 35 -0.40 9.70 -10.76
C ASP A 35 0.47 10.36 -9.69
N LEU A 36 0.54 9.73 -8.52
CA LEU A 36 1.34 10.20 -7.38
C LEU A 36 2.86 10.18 -7.64
N THR A 37 3.31 9.65 -8.78
CA THR A 37 4.70 9.78 -9.24
C THR A 37 4.98 11.10 -9.98
N THR A 38 3.94 11.91 -10.19
CA THR A 38 3.99 13.24 -10.81
C THR A 38 3.71 14.35 -9.78
N PRO A 39 4.05 15.62 -10.08
CA PRO A 39 3.81 16.73 -9.15
C PRO A 39 2.33 16.88 -8.77
N LEU A 40 2.08 17.07 -7.47
CA LEU A 40 0.72 17.23 -6.94
C LEU A 40 0.11 18.55 -7.46
N PRO A 41 -1.18 18.57 -7.85
CA PRO A 41 -1.82 19.71 -8.51
C PRO A 41 -2.21 20.84 -7.53
N TYR A 42 -1.40 21.07 -6.51
CA TYR A 42 -1.61 22.06 -5.46
C TYR A 42 -0.43 23.03 -5.41
N SER A 43 -0.72 24.27 -5.03
CA SER A 43 0.31 25.28 -4.79
C SER A 43 1.21 24.89 -3.62
N THR A 44 2.42 25.44 -3.62
CA THR A 44 3.28 25.39 -2.43
C THR A 44 2.53 25.97 -1.23
N TYR A 45 2.54 25.25 -0.11
CA TYR A 45 1.82 25.59 1.12
C TYR A 45 0.29 25.65 0.98
N GLY A 46 -0.26 25.05 -0.08
CA GLY A 46 -1.68 25.04 -0.39
C GLY A 46 -2.50 23.95 0.31
N VAL A 47 -1.92 23.15 1.20
CA VAL A 47 -2.57 21.98 1.83
C VAL A 47 -2.42 22.04 3.35
N GLU A 48 -3.49 21.67 4.08
CA GLU A 48 -3.50 21.62 5.54
C GLU A 48 -2.74 20.41 6.10
N CYS A 49 -3.10 19.22 5.64
CA CYS A 49 -2.51 17.95 6.05
C CYS A 49 -2.58 16.90 4.94
N CYS A 50 -1.68 15.92 5.00
CA CYS A 50 -1.63 14.79 4.09
C CYS A 50 -1.77 13.46 4.85
N HIS A 51 -2.49 12.53 4.26
CA HIS A 51 -2.58 11.13 4.69
C HIS A 51 -2.14 10.22 3.53
N THR A 52 -1.32 9.20 3.80
CA THR A 52 -0.87 8.21 2.82
C THR A 52 -0.80 6.84 3.46
N ALA A 53 -1.58 5.88 2.97
CA ALA A 53 -1.66 4.54 3.58
C ALA A 53 -1.37 3.43 2.58
N HIS A 54 -0.38 2.58 2.87
CA HIS A 54 0.03 1.40 2.08
C HIS A 54 0.38 1.68 0.61
N VAL A 55 0.80 2.90 0.30
CA VAL A 55 1.23 3.29 -1.06
C VAL A 55 2.76 3.33 -1.17
N LEU A 56 3.44 3.80 -0.12
CA LEU A 56 4.85 4.19 -0.19
C LEU A 56 5.78 3.03 -0.61
N GLY A 57 5.47 1.80 -0.18
CA GLY A 57 6.23 0.60 -0.55
C GLY A 57 6.17 0.26 -2.03
N HIS A 58 5.14 0.72 -2.76
CA HIS A 58 4.99 0.48 -4.20
C HIS A 58 5.84 1.41 -5.08
N PHE A 59 6.41 2.47 -4.50
CA PHE A 59 7.31 3.36 -5.21
C PHE A 59 8.75 2.85 -5.18
N ARG A 60 9.45 3.05 -6.30
CA ARG A 60 10.89 2.88 -6.36
C ARG A 60 11.57 3.97 -5.52
N ASP A 61 12.79 3.72 -5.06
CA ASP A 61 13.55 4.67 -4.23
C ASP A 61 13.65 6.08 -4.85
N ASP A 62 13.87 6.19 -6.16
CA ASP A 62 13.93 7.47 -6.89
C ASP A 62 12.59 8.22 -6.92
N VAL A 63 11.49 7.47 -6.86
CA VAL A 63 10.13 8.00 -6.86
C VAL A 63 9.69 8.38 -5.44
N VAL A 64 10.07 7.60 -4.43
CA VAL A 64 9.77 7.88 -3.01
C VAL A 64 10.26 9.28 -2.62
N GLU A 65 11.51 9.60 -2.94
CA GLU A 65 12.08 10.91 -2.62
C GLU A 65 11.29 12.05 -3.28
N THR A 66 10.95 11.90 -4.56
CA THR A 66 10.18 12.90 -5.33
C THR A 66 8.78 13.08 -4.74
N PHE A 67 8.10 11.98 -4.41
CA PHE A 67 6.77 11.99 -3.81
C PHE A 67 6.76 12.66 -2.43
N LEU A 68 7.72 12.33 -1.56
CA LEU A 68 7.83 12.96 -0.24
C LEU A 68 8.16 14.46 -0.34
N LYS A 69 9.00 14.87 -1.30
CA LYS A 69 9.26 16.29 -1.60
C LYS A 69 8.00 17.02 -2.05
N GLU A 70 7.18 16.38 -2.88
CA GLU A 70 5.91 16.98 -3.34
C GLU A 70 4.92 17.13 -2.18
N GLN A 71 4.78 16.13 -1.31
CA GLN A 71 3.99 16.27 -0.07
C GLN A 71 4.52 17.43 0.78
N PHE A 72 5.83 17.50 0.99
CA PHE A 72 6.45 18.58 1.76
C PHE A 72 6.23 19.96 1.12
N ARG A 73 6.26 20.05 -0.21
CA ARG A 73 6.04 21.30 -0.96
C ARG A 73 4.62 21.83 -0.76
N VAL A 74 3.61 20.98 -0.92
CA VAL A 74 2.21 21.39 -0.86
C VAL A 74 1.74 21.67 0.57
N LEU A 75 2.30 20.96 1.56
CA LEU A 75 1.92 21.11 2.95
C LEU A 75 2.26 22.51 3.48
N ARG A 76 1.32 23.16 4.17
CA ARG A 76 1.54 24.44 4.84
C ARG A 76 2.56 24.33 5.98
N PRO A 77 3.26 25.40 6.36
CA PRO A 77 4.06 25.42 7.58
C PRO A 77 3.24 24.98 8.80
N GLY A 78 3.82 24.12 9.63
CA GLY A 78 3.15 23.46 10.76
C GLY A 78 2.12 22.38 10.37
N GLY A 79 1.94 22.09 9.07
CA GLY A 79 1.06 21.03 8.60
C GLY A 79 1.57 19.63 8.94
N ILE A 80 0.67 18.66 8.99
CA ILE A 80 0.96 17.26 9.36
C ILE A 80 0.90 16.36 8.13
N ALA A 81 1.91 15.51 7.96
CA ALA A 81 1.90 14.38 7.05
C ALA A 81 1.83 13.07 7.86
N ARG A 82 0.80 12.27 7.63
CA ARG A 82 0.58 10.97 8.27
C ARG A 82 0.79 9.84 7.27
N PHE A 83 1.56 8.85 7.68
CA PHE A 83 1.91 7.68 6.87
C PHE A 83 1.49 6.41 7.59
N ALA A 84 0.84 5.50 6.89
CA ALA A 84 0.61 4.12 7.31
C ALA A 84 1.33 3.18 6.33
N VAL A 85 2.21 2.31 6.82
CA VAL A 85 2.97 1.35 6.02
C VAL A 85 3.03 0.01 6.77
N PRO A 86 3.25 -1.14 6.09
CA PRO A 86 3.51 -2.39 6.80
C PRO A 86 4.74 -2.25 7.71
N ASP A 87 4.66 -2.75 8.95
CA ASP A 87 5.74 -2.66 9.94
C ASP A 87 6.72 -3.84 9.80
N LEU A 88 7.87 -3.61 9.15
CA LEU A 88 8.91 -4.64 9.01
C LEU A 88 9.38 -5.19 10.37
N GLN A 89 9.42 -4.35 11.42
CA GLN A 89 9.89 -4.76 12.73
C GLN A 89 8.97 -5.81 13.34
N GLN A 90 7.66 -5.62 13.20
CA GLN A 90 6.65 -6.56 13.70
C GLN A 90 6.74 -7.90 12.98
N VAL A 91 6.78 -7.89 11.65
CA VAL A 91 6.85 -9.13 10.86
C VAL A 91 8.11 -9.93 11.18
N VAL A 92 9.26 -9.27 11.35
CA VAL A 92 10.52 -9.92 11.74
C VAL A 92 10.47 -10.44 13.17
N GLN A 93 9.85 -9.72 14.10
CA GLN A 93 9.70 -10.17 15.47
C GLN A 93 8.87 -11.47 15.55
N GLN A 94 7.76 -11.53 14.82
CA GLN A 94 6.94 -12.74 14.71
C GLN A 94 7.70 -13.91 14.08
N TYR A 95 8.45 -13.67 13.00
CA TYR A 95 9.31 -14.70 12.41
C TYR A 95 10.24 -15.33 13.48
N ARG A 96 10.86 -14.49 14.31
CA ARG A 96 11.79 -14.94 15.36
C ARG A 96 11.09 -15.75 16.46
N GLU A 97 9.86 -15.40 16.80
CA GLU A 97 9.06 -16.14 17.78
C GLU A 97 8.59 -17.49 17.26
N LEU A 98 8.26 -17.58 15.97
CA LEU A 98 7.73 -18.77 15.34
C LEU A 98 8.80 -19.83 15.03
N ILE A 99 10.00 -19.42 14.58
CA ILE A 99 11.00 -20.36 14.06
C ILE A 99 11.60 -21.28 15.13
N GLY A 100 11.77 -20.80 16.37
CA GLY A 100 12.42 -21.54 17.45
C GLY A 100 11.73 -22.88 17.76
N PRO A 101 10.45 -22.86 18.20
CA PRO A 101 9.69 -24.07 18.50
C PRO A 101 9.61 -25.05 17.31
N LEU A 102 9.48 -24.54 16.09
CA LEU A 102 9.44 -25.36 14.87
C LEU A 102 10.74 -26.14 14.63
N CYS A 103 11.89 -25.54 14.95
CA CYS A 103 13.18 -26.22 14.87
C CYS A 103 13.36 -27.30 15.96
N GLU A 104 12.62 -27.20 17.06
CA GLU A 104 12.61 -28.19 18.15
C GLU A 104 11.60 -29.33 17.92
N GLY A 105 10.80 -29.24 16.85
CA GLY A 105 9.82 -30.25 16.46
C GLY A 105 8.39 -29.96 16.91
N ASP A 106 8.12 -28.77 17.46
CA ASP A 106 6.76 -28.31 17.76
C ASP A 106 6.15 -27.63 16.52
N TYR A 107 5.28 -28.37 15.84
CA TYR A 107 4.64 -27.93 14.60
C TYR A 107 3.26 -27.31 14.79
N GLU A 108 2.82 -27.02 16.01
CA GLU A 108 1.49 -26.45 16.28
C GLU A 108 1.23 -25.17 15.47
N ARG A 109 2.25 -24.31 15.36
CA ARG A 109 2.18 -23.01 14.66
C ARG A 109 2.86 -23.01 13.29
N ALA A 110 2.96 -24.16 12.63
CA ALA A 110 3.62 -24.25 11.32
C ALA A 110 2.91 -23.39 10.25
N ALA A 111 1.58 -23.34 10.26
CA ALA A 111 0.80 -22.51 9.34
C ALA A 111 1.06 -21.00 9.55
N ASP A 112 1.20 -20.56 10.80
CA ASP A 112 1.51 -19.17 11.14
C ASP A 112 2.87 -18.75 10.59
N TYR A 113 3.85 -19.65 10.68
CA TYR A 113 5.18 -19.47 10.12
C TYR A 113 5.15 -19.40 8.59
N GLU A 114 4.42 -20.30 7.94
CA GLU A 114 4.25 -20.26 6.48
C GLU A 114 3.62 -18.94 6.04
N TRP A 115 2.58 -18.47 6.75
CA TRP A 115 1.97 -17.17 6.49
C TRP A 115 2.96 -16.02 6.68
N ASN A 116 3.72 -16.00 7.78
CA ASN A 116 4.72 -14.96 8.04
C ASN A 116 5.80 -14.91 6.94
N LEU A 117 6.25 -16.07 6.44
CA LEU A 117 7.16 -16.13 5.30
C LEU A 117 6.52 -15.63 4.00
N ILE A 118 5.22 -15.87 3.79
CA ILE A 118 4.49 -15.31 2.65
C ILE A 118 4.43 -13.79 2.79
N GLU A 119 4.11 -13.27 3.96
CA GLU A 119 4.06 -11.84 4.24
C GLU A 119 5.41 -11.14 3.97
N LEU A 120 6.53 -11.76 4.36
CA LEU A 120 7.87 -11.22 4.06
C LEU A 120 8.23 -11.31 2.58
N HIS A 121 8.06 -12.49 1.96
CA HIS A 121 8.58 -12.75 0.62
C HIS A 121 7.68 -12.25 -0.50
N ASP A 122 6.37 -12.35 -0.35
CA ASP A 122 5.43 -12.06 -1.44
C ASP A 122 5.33 -10.55 -1.68
N GLN A 123 5.53 -9.73 -0.64
CA GLN A 123 5.57 -8.27 -0.76
C GLN A 123 6.69 -7.80 -1.70
N ILE A 124 7.87 -8.42 -1.66
CA ILE A 124 9.06 -7.99 -2.42
C ILE A 124 9.29 -8.84 -3.69
N GLY A 125 8.98 -10.13 -3.59
CA GLY A 125 9.49 -11.16 -4.50
C GLY A 125 8.50 -11.65 -5.55
N ARG A 126 7.21 -11.30 -5.48
CA ARG A 126 6.21 -11.90 -6.36
C ARG A 126 6.38 -11.48 -7.83
N SER A 127 6.15 -12.43 -8.72
CA SER A 127 6.23 -12.28 -10.19
C SER A 127 4.91 -12.63 -10.90
N GLU A 128 3.87 -12.95 -10.13
CA GLU A 128 2.54 -13.26 -10.59
C GLU A 128 1.45 -12.66 -9.70
N TYR A 129 0.27 -12.43 -10.27
CA TYR A 129 -0.84 -11.77 -9.57
C TYR A 129 -1.31 -12.63 -8.40
N GLY A 130 -1.52 -12.01 -7.24
CA GLY A 130 -1.90 -12.69 -5.99
C GLY A 130 -0.78 -13.49 -5.32
N GLY A 131 0.31 -13.83 -6.04
CA GLY A 131 1.51 -14.46 -5.49
C GLY A 131 1.24 -15.73 -4.67
N LYS A 132 2.06 -15.96 -3.65
CA LYS A 132 1.87 -17.07 -2.70
C LYS A 132 0.69 -16.83 -1.77
N LEU A 133 0.34 -15.58 -1.48
CA LEU A 133 -0.80 -15.22 -0.63
C LEU A 133 -2.11 -15.78 -1.19
N ALA A 134 -2.39 -15.53 -2.47
CA ALA A 134 -3.62 -16.03 -3.10
C ALA A 134 -3.66 -17.56 -3.15
N LYS A 135 -2.51 -18.23 -3.31
CA LYS A 135 -2.43 -19.69 -3.27
C LYS A 135 -2.71 -20.24 -1.87
N PHE A 136 -2.22 -19.56 -0.83
CA PHE A 136 -2.46 -19.94 0.55
C PHE A 136 -3.94 -19.79 0.93
N LEU A 137 -4.55 -18.67 0.55
CA LEU A 137 -5.98 -18.38 0.78
C LEU A 137 -6.92 -19.25 -0.05
N ALA A 138 -6.47 -19.82 -1.17
CA ALA A 138 -7.27 -20.71 -2.00
C ALA A 138 -7.36 -22.16 -1.46
N GLN A 139 -6.68 -22.48 -0.36
CA GLN A 139 -6.77 -23.78 0.29
C GLN A 139 -8.13 -23.94 0.98
N ASP A 140 -8.70 -25.14 0.93
CA ASP A 140 -9.98 -25.46 1.57
C ASP A 140 -9.83 -26.67 2.52
N PRO A 141 -9.93 -26.48 3.85
CA PRO A 141 -10.11 -25.21 4.55
C PRO A 141 -8.82 -24.36 4.58
N VAL A 142 -8.95 -23.03 4.72
CA VAL A 142 -7.81 -22.13 4.90
C VAL A 142 -7.07 -22.49 6.19
N PRO A 143 -5.74 -22.69 6.17
CA PRO A 143 -4.99 -22.97 7.39
C PRO A 143 -5.00 -21.78 8.35
N ASN A 144 -5.39 -22.01 9.61
CA ASN A 144 -5.49 -21.04 10.70
C ASN A 144 -6.06 -19.66 10.28
N PRO A 145 -7.35 -19.57 9.92
CA PRO A 145 -7.93 -18.35 9.40
C PRO A 145 -7.94 -17.21 10.43
N ASP A 146 -8.06 -17.51 11.72
CA ASP A 146 -8.03 -16.51 12.78
C ASP A 146 -6.67 -15.79 12.84
N TYR A 147 -5.58 -16.55 12.70
CA TYR A 147 -4.26 -15.97 12.58
C TYR A 147 -4.15 -15.11 11.32
N VAL A 148 -4.58 -15.60 10.15
CA VAL A 148 -4.56 -14.82 8.91
C VAL A 148 -5.34 -13.51 9.04
N ILE A 149 -6.54 -13.54 9.60
CA ILE A 149 -7.38 -12.34 9.83
C ILE A 149 -6.68 -11.39 10.80
N SER A 150 -6.01 -11.89 11.84
CA SER A 150 -5.24 -11.06 12.76
C SER A 150 -4.06 -10.34 12.08
N ARG A 151 -3.55 -10.84 10.95
CA ARG A 151 -2.43 -10.28 10.19
C ARG A 151 -2.87 -9.24 9.17
N ILE A 152 -3.86 -9.57 8.34
CA ILE A 152 -4.28 -8.72 7.21
C ILE A 152 -5.59 -7.96 7.44
N GLY A 153 -6.21 -8.18 8.60
CA GLY A 153 -7.36 -7.41 9.07
C GLY A 153 -8.62 -7.64 8.26
N GLU A 154 -9.36 -6.56 8.06
CA GLU A 154 -10.64 -6.54 7.36
C GLU A 154 -10.56 -7.15 5.95
N GLU A 155 -9.49 -6.85 5.19
CA GLU A 155 -9.31 -7.39 3.83
C GLU A 155 -9.17 -8.92 3.84
N GLY A 156 -8.54 -9.51 4.85
CA GLY A 156 -8.44 -10.96 4.98
C GLY A 156 -9.76 -11.61 5.34
N ARG A 157 -10.50 -10.98 6.25
CA ARG A 157 -11.85 -11.43 6.62
C ARG A 157 -12.77 -11.45 5.40
N ASP A 158 -12.79 -10.37 4.63
CA ASP A 158 -13.63 -10.27 3.43
C ASP A 158 -13.27 -11.33 2.37
N LEU A 159 -11.98 -11.60 2.19
CA LEU A 159 -11.50 -12.62 1.26
C LEU A 159 -11.84 -14.04 1.71
N ILE A 160 -11.68 -14.36 2.99
CA ILE A 160 -11.94 -15.69 3.56
C ILE A 160 -13.45 -15.97 3.63
N GLU A 161 -14.26 -14.98 4.01
CA GLU A 161 -15.71 -15.12 4.10
C GLU A 161 -16.41 -15.06 2.73
N GLY A 162 -15.65 -14.92 1.63
CA GLY A 162 -16.19 -14.81 0.28
C GLY A 162 -17.05 -13.56 0.05
N ARG A 163 -16.94 -12.55 0.93
CA ARG A 163 -17.62 -11.25 0.83
C ARG A 163 -16.90 -10.33 -0.15
N VAL A 164 -16.54 -10.85 -1.32
CA VAL A 164 -16.18 -9.98 -2.43
C VAL A 164 -17.49 -9.44 -2.98
N ASP A 165 -17.88 -8.26 -2.51
CA ASP A 165 -19.09 -7.57 -2.94
C ASP A 165 -19.09 -7.43 -4.48
N GLU A 166 -19.89 -8.28 -5.15
CA GLU A 166 -20.02 -8.31 -6.61
C GLU A 166 -20.55 -6.98 -7.16
N SER A 167 -21.20 -6.17 -6.33
CA SER A 167 -21.69 -4.84 -6.70
C SER A 167 -20.54 -3.85 -6.99
N ILE A 168 -19.32 -4.12 -6.47
CA ILE A 168 -18.12 -3.29 -6.65
C ILE A 168 -17.41 -3.58 -7.99
N ILE A 169 -17.76 -4.69 -8.67
CA ILE A 169 -17.26 -4.98 -10.03
C ILE A 169 -18.04 -4.16 -11.09
N GLN A 170 -19.19 -3.57 -10.73
CA GLN A 170 -20.08 -2.91 -11.68
C GLN A 170 -19.89 -1.39 -11.84
N THR A 171 -19.09 -0.69 -11.02
CA THR A 171 -18.67 0.68 -11.34
C THR A 171 -17.53 0.66 -12.36
N ARG A 172 -17.89 0.40 -13.62
CA ARG A 172 -17.00 0.51 -14.78
C ARG A 172 -16.42 1.93 -14.86
N PRO A 173 -15.09 2.11 -14.86
CA PRO A 173 -14.50 3.40 -15.20
C PRO A 173 -14.79 3.69 -16.67
N GLN A 174 -15.58 4.73 -16.95
CA GLN A 174 -16.05 5.04 -18.31
C GLN A 174 -15.01 5.76 -19.19
N LEU A 175 -13.78 6.00 -18.74
CA LEU A 175 -12.77 6.69 -19.54
C LEU A 175 -11.43 5.93 -19.50
N ASP A 176 -11.01 5.51 -20.71
CA ASP A 176 -9.71 4.91 -21.11
C ASP A 176 -9.59 3.38 -21.32
N HIS A 177 -10.68 2.72 -21.72
CA HIS A 177 -10.60 1.31 -22.10
C HIS A 177 -9.69 1.05 -23.32
N LEU A 178 -9.71 1.91 -24.35
CA LEU A 178 -8.93 1.64 -25.57
C LEU A 178 -7.42 1.64 -25.30
N GLY A 179 -6.88 2.63 -24.59
CA GLY A 179 -5.45 2.74 -24.30
C GLY A 179 -4.91 1.51 -23.55
N HIS A 180 -5.64 1.05 -22.54
CA HIS A 180 -5.24 -0.12 -21.74
C HIS A 180 -5.26 -1.43 -22.54
N TYR A 181 -6.28 -1.65 -23.38
CA TYR A 181 -6.33 -2.84 -24.25
C TYR A 181 -5.22 -2.81 -25.31
N PHE A 182 -4.97 -1.65 -25.92
CA PHE A 182 -3.84 -1.48 -26.85
C PHE A 182 -2.49 -1.71 -26.19
N GLN A 183 -2.30 -1.22 -24.96
CA GLN A 183 -1.08 -1.45 -24.19
C GLN A 183 -0.87 -2.94 -23.90
N LYS A 184 -1.92 -3.66 -23.44
CA LYS A 184 -1.85 -5.11 -23.21
C LYS A 184 -1.54 -5.89 -24.49
N ALA A 185 -2.17 -5.53 -25.61
CA ALA A 185 -1.90 -6.15 -26.90
C ALA A 185 -0.45 -5.91 -27.35
N ARG A 186 0.02 -4.66 -27.24
CA ARG A 186 1.40 -4.26 -27.56
C ARG A 186 2.42 -5.03 -26.73
N LEU A 187 2.23 -5.14 -25.42
CA LEU A 187 3.14 -5.89 -24.54
C LEU A 187 3.18 -7.39 -24.90
N LYS A 188 2.04 -7.99 -25.28
CA LYS A 188 2.01 -9.39 -25.75
C LYS A 188 2.79 -9.56 -27.07
N LEU A 189 2.62 -8.64 -28.01
CA LEU A 189 3.35 -8.65 -29.29
C LEU A 189 4.86 -8.48 -29.05
N THR A 190 5.25 -7.49 -28.25
CA THR A 190 6.65 -7.24 -27.88
C THR A 190 7.28 -8.46 -27.22
N ARG A 191 6.57 -9.14 -26.32
CA ARG A 191 7.05 -10.40 -25.71
C ARG A 191 7.31 -11.48 -26.76
N GLY A 192 6.47 -11.58 -27.79
CA GLY A 192 6.67 -12.49 -28.91
C GLY A 192 7.95 -12.16 -29.70
N VAL A 193 8.18 -10.88 -29.99
CA VAL A 193 9.40 -10.40 -30.66
C VAL A 193 10.65 -10.67 -29.81
N VAL A 194 10.62 -10.34 -28.52
CA VAL A 194 11.71 -10.62 -27.58
C VAL A 194 12.02 -12.12 -27.54
N ARG A 195 10.98 -12.98 -27.54
CA ARG A 195 11.16 -14.43 -27.58
C ARG A 195 11.87 -14.91 -28.85
N ILE A 196 11.55 -14.31 -29.99
CA ILE A 196 12.15 -14.66 -31.29
C ILE A 196 13.61 -14.19 -31.36
N LEU A 197 13.88 -12.94 -30.94
CA LEU A 197 15.20 -12.32 -31.09
C LEU A 197 16.20 -12.72 -30.00
N ALA A 198 15.75 -12.88 -28.76
CA ALA A 198 16.59 -13.05 -27.58
C ALA A 198 16.28 -14.34 -26.79
N GLY A 199 15.39 -15.19 -27.30
CA GLY A 199 15.10 -16.50 -26.73
C GLY A 199 14.08 -16.48 -25.58
N LYS A 200 13.83 -17.67 -25.01
CA LYS A 200 12.77 -17.89 -24.02
C LYS A 200 13.03 -17.16 -22.70
N GLU A 201 14.27 -17.17 -22.22
CA GLU A 201 14.66 -16.54 -20.95
C GLU A 201 14.45 -15.02 -20.98
N ALA A 202 14.87 -14.36 -22.07
CA ALA A 202 14.65 -12.93 -22.24
C ALA A 202 13.15 -12.56 -22.27
N ALA A 203 12.31 -13.41 -22.86
CA ALA A 203 10.87 -13.20 -22.86
C ALA A 203 10.22 -13.40 -21.47
N LEU A 204 10.79 -14.28 -20.64
CA LEU A 204 10.40 -14.43 -19.23
C LEU A 204 10.77 -13.17 -18.44
N ALA A 205 12.02 -12.71 -18.54
CA ALA A 205 12.48 -11.49 -17.89
C ALA A 205 11.64 -10.27 -18.31
N PHE A 206 11.32 -10.15 -19.60
CA PHE A 206 10.43 -9.09 -20.10
C PHE A 206 9.04 -9.16 -19.45
N ARG A 207 8.45 -10.36 -19.36
CA ARG A 207 7.14 -10.56 -18.72
C ARG A 207 7.20 -10.17 -17.24
N GLU A 208 8.21 -10.62 -16.51
CA GLU A 208 8.37 -10.31 -15.09
C GLU A 208 8.57 -8.81 -14.87
N GLY A 209 9.42 -8.16 -15.67
CA GLY A 209 9.61 -6.71 -15.60
C GLY A 209 8.33 -5.93 -15.87
N CYS A 210 7.53 -6.34 -16.86
CA CYS A 210 6.22 -5.75 -17.11
C CYS A 210 5.25 -5.97 -15.94
N PHE A 211 5.25 -7.16 -15.35
CA PHE A 211 4.41 -7.46 -14.18
C PHE A 211 4.77 -6.56 -13.00
N ARG A 212 6.05 -6.51 -12.61
CA ARG A 212 6.55 -5.67 -11.52
C ARG A 212 6.30 -4.18 -11.75
N ARG A 213 6.33 -3.71 -13.00
CA ARG A 213 6.13 -2.30 -13.35
C ARG A 213 4.65 -1.89 -13.43
N PHE A 214 3.75 -2.76 -13.89
CA PHE A 214 2.41 -2.35 -14.31
C PHE A 214 1.23 -3.05 -13.63
N SER A 215 1.43 -4.17 -12.92
CA SER A 215 0.29 -4.98 -12.49
C SER A 215 0.49 -5.77 -11.21
N GLY A 216 1.72 -5.81 -10.68
CA GLY A 216 2.04 -6.74 -9.62
C GLY A 216 1.85 -6.24 -8.21
N GLU A 217 1.55 -4.94 -8.00
CA GLU A 217 1.48 -4.33 -6.66
C GLU A 217 2.68 -4.81 -5.79
N VAL A 218 3.85 -4.94 -6.41
CA VAL A 218 5.06 -5.43 -5.74
C VAL A 218 5.63 -4.26 -4.97
N GLN A 219 5.95 -4.48 -3.70
CA GLN A 219 6.67 -3.50 -2.91
C GLN A 219 8.16 -3.55 -3.27
N TRP A 220 8.75 -2.39 -3.46
CA TRP A 220 10.20 -2.24 -3.58
C TRP A 220 10.87 -2.30 -2.22
N ARG A 221 10.13 -1.94 -1.17
CA ARG A 221 10.63 -1.82 0.19
C ARG A 221 9.52 -1.98 1.22
N ILE A 222 9.86 -2.63 2.33
CA ILE A 222 9.06 -2.63 3.57
C ILE A 222 9.78 -1.70 4.55
N TYR A 223 9.03 -0.85 5.24
CA TYR A 223 9.58 0.17 6.12
C TYR A 223 9.62 -0.33 7.57
N ASP A 224 10.62 0.15 8.28
CA ASP A 224 10.66 0.16 9.73
C ASP A 224 10.63 1.63 10.21
N GLN A 225 10.49 1.83 11.52
CA GLN A 225 10.44 3.18 12.09
C GLN A 225 11.65 4.04 11.72
N TYR A 226 12.86 3.49 11.75
CA TYR A 226 14.08 4.23 11.47
C TYR A 226 14.21 4.57 9.98
N SER A 227 13.98 3.61 9.09
CA SER A 227 14.13 3.83 7.64
C SER A 227 13.17 4.88 7.12
N LEU A 228 11.90 4.86 7.53
CA LEU A 228 10.94 5.89 7.15
C LEU A 228 11.26 7.24 7.80
N THR A 229 11.62 7.25 9.09
CA THR A 229 12.02 8.50 9.80
C THR A 229 13.20 9.17 9.11
N ARG A 230 14.23 8.40 8.73
CA ARG A 230 15.40 8.90 8.02
C ARG A 230 15.02 9.56 6.70
N ASP A 231 14.15 8.91 5.91
CA ASP A 231 13.74 9.42 4.60
C ASP A 231 12.92 10.71 4.77
N LEU A 232 12.06 10.81 5.79
CA LEU A 232 11.32 12.03 6.13
C LEU A 232 12.23 13.18 6.60
N LEU A 233 13.21 12.90 7.47
CA LEU A 233 14.20 13.87 7.93
C LEU A 233 15.04 14.42 6.76
N ALA A 234 15.40 13.57 5.79
CA ALA A 234 16.17 13.97 4.62
C ALA A 234 15.43 15.00 3.74
N ILE A 235 14.10 14.98 3.73
CA ILE A 235 13.28 15.97 3.02
C ILE A 235 13.16 17.29 3.79
N GLY A 236 13.33 17.25 5.12
CA GLY A 236 13.20 18.41 5.99
C GLY A 236 11.94 18.40 6.86
N PHE A 237 11.22 17.29 6.94
CA PHE A 237 10.22 17.11 7.99
C PHE A 237 10.90 17.03 9.37
N PHE A 238 10.17 17.40 10.41
CA PHE A 238 10.63 17.32 11.80
C PHE A 238 9.52 16.81 12.72
N ASP A 239 9.84 16.62 14.01
CA ASP A 239 8.92 16.12 15.03
C ASP A 239 8.16 14.85 14.60
N ILE A 240 8.95 13.86 14.17
CA ILE A 240 8.45 12.58 13.66
C ILE A 240 8.12 11.67 14.84
N ARG A 241 6.89 11.18 14.90
CA ARG A 241 6.40 10.36 16.01
C ARG A 241 5.70 9.11 15.48
N LYS A 242 5.99 7.98 16.13
CA LYS A 242 5.13 6.80 16.03
C LYS A 242 3.85 7.09 16.79
N VAL A 243 2.72 6.87 16.14
CA VAL A 243 1.38 7.08 16.70
C VAL A 243 0.56 5.81 16.53
N HIS A 244 -0.61 5.77 17.15
CA HIS A 244 -1.55 4.66 17.00
C HIS A 244 -2.48 4.88 15.79
N HIS A 245 -3.19 3.84 15.35
CA HIS A 245 -4.11 3.93 14.21
C HIS A 245 -5.28 4.89 14.46
N ASP A 246 -5.67 5.11 15.72
CA ASP A 246 -6.79 5.97 16.12
C ASP A 246 -6.36 7.30 16.78
N GLU A 247 -5.06 7.53 16.94
CA GLU A 247 -4.49 8.76 17.48
C GLU A 247 -3.83 9.59 16.38
N SER A 248 -4.12 10.88 16.33
CA SER A 248 -3.51 11.77 15.35
C SER A 248 -3.49 13.22 15.83
N ARG A 249 -2.48 13.98 15.37
CA ARG A 249 -2.46 15.44 15.50
C ARG A 249 -3.37 16.13 14.48
N ILE A 250 -3.87 15.40 13.50
CA ILE A 250 -4.85 15.88 12.53
C ILE A 250 -6.22 15.96 13.25
N PRO A 251 -6.88 17.13 13.28
CA PRO A 251 -8.17 17.27 13.93
C PRO A 251 -9.21 16.30 13.37
N ASN A 252 -10.01 15.69 14.26
CA ASN A 252 -11.08 14.76 13.92
C ASN A 252 -10.62 13.53 13.11
N PHE A 253 -9.34 13.16 13.14
CA PHE A 253 -8.84 12.06 12.30
C PHE A 253 -9.60 10.75 12.48
N LYS A 254 -9.95 10.40 13.72
CA LYS A 254 -10.69 9.18 14.06
C LYS A 254 -12.06 9.11 13.39
N SER A 255 -12.75 10.24 13.18
CA SER A 255 -14.07 10.23 12.52
C SER A 255 -13.99 10.01 11.01
N TYR A 256 -12.80 10.12 10.40
CA TYR A 256 -12.61 9.89 8.97
C TYR A 256 -12.45 8.40 8.62
N CYS A 257 -12.22 7.52 9.60
CA CYS A 257 -12.13 6.07 9.42
C CYS A 257 -11.16 5.62 8.31
N PHE A 258 -9.99 6.27 8.19
CA PHE A 258 -8.96 5.90 7.22
C PHE A 258 -8.14 4.68 7.65
N ASP A 259 -7.63 4.72 8.88
CA ASP A 259 -6.77 3.69 9.47
C ASP A 259 -7.55 2.69 10.34
N SER A 260 -8.81 2.99 10.63
CA SER A 260 -9.71 2.18 11.46
C SER A 260 -11.03 1.93 10.75
N ASP A 261 -11.70 0.83 11.09
CA ASP A 261 -13.09 0.59 10.69
C ASP A 261 -14.09 1.48 11.47
N GLU A 262 -15.38 1.37 11.17
CA GLU A 262 -16.44 2.14 11.84
C GLU A 262 -16.58 1.80 13.34
N GLN A 263 -16.07 0.64 13.75
CA GLN A 263 -16.04 0.19 15.14
C GLN A 263 -14.76 0.66 15.86
N GLY A 264 -13.83 1.31 15.14
CA GLY A 264 -12.57 1.80 15.66
C GLY A 264 -11.49 0.73 15.80
N ILE A 265 -11.62 -0.41 15.10
CA ILE A 265 -10.60 -1.47 15.03
C ILE A 265 -9.61 -1.13 13.91
N GLU A 266 -8.32 -1.39 14.13
CA GLU A 266 -7.28 -1.21 13.12
C GLU A 266 -7.61 -1.97 11.83
N ARG A 267 -7.63 -1.25 10.70
CA ARG A 267 -8.02 -1.82 9.40
C ARG A 267 -7.02 -2.84 8.89
N LYS A 268 -5.73 -2.50 9.01
CA LYS A 268 -4.59 -3.33 8.62
C LYS A 268 -3.70 -3.51 9.83
N PRO A 269 -3.97 -4.54 10.65
CA PRO A 269 -3.27 -4.78 11.90
C PRO A 269 -1.76 -4.73 11.77
N GLU A 270 -1.12 -4.19 12.80
CA GLU A 270 0.33 -4.06 12.89
C GLU A 270 0.95 -3.22 11.77
N SER A 271 0.23 -2.21 11.32
CA SER A 271 0.81 -1.18 10.49
C SER A 271 1.67 -0.23 11.33
N LEU A 272 2.73 0.27 10.72
CA LEU A 272 3.52 1.36 11.27
C LEU A 272 2.87 2.68 10.87
N TYR A 273 2.39 3.42 11.86
CA TYR A 273 1.88 4.77 11.69
C TYR A 273 2.90 5.81 12.16
N LEU A 274 3.34 6.68 11.25
CA LEU A 274 4.19 7.81 11.56
C LEU A 274 3.51 9.13 11.20
N GLU A 275 3.65 10.11 12.06
CA GLU A 275 3.32 11.50 11.76
C GLU A 275 4.56 12.37 11.76
N ALA A 276 4.66 13.24 10.77
CA ALA A 276 5.73 14.20 10.63
C ALA A 276 5.17 15.61 10.41
N THR A 277 5.88 16.63 10.88
CA THR A 277 5.46 18.02 10.77
C THR A 277 6.36 18.77 9.81
N LYS A 278 5.78 19.67 9.02
CA LYS A 278 6.56 20.63 8.23
C LYS A 278 6.98 21.82 9.10
N PRO A 279 8.26 22.24 9.10
CA PRO A 279 8.73 23.41 9.85
C PRO A 279 7.91 24.68 9.58
N GLU A 280 7.85 25.56 10.59
CA GLU A 280 7.26 26.91 10.47
C GLU A 280 8.00 27.81 9.47
#